data_AF-A0A1I3TGA6-F1
#
_entry.id   AF-A0A1I3TGA6-F1
#
_cell.length_a   1.000
_cell.length_b   1.000
_cell.length_c   1.000
_cell.angle_alpha   90.00
_cell.angle_beta   90.00
_cell.angle_gamma   90.00
#
_symmetry.space_group_name_H-M   'P 1'
#
loop_
_entity.id
_entity.type
_entity.pdbx_description
1 polymer ?
#
loop_
_entity_poly.entity_id
_entity_poly.type
_entity_poly.pdbx_seq_one_letter_code
_entity_poly.pdbx_strand_id
1 'polypeptide(L)' 'MRENGFSVIAQPHDVLDDSAAVLDQRRRAVRAVASAAADADDCALLLDALGLKPAEGLTTVPGPRTAD' A
#
# COMPACT_ATOMS: atom_id res chain seq x y z
N MET A 1 22.26 -31.21 21.21
CA MET A 1 22.41 -30.45 19.95
C MET A 1 21.07 -30.54 19.26
N ARG A 2 20.27 -29.45 19.27
CA ARG A 2 19.00 -29.39 18.56
C ARG A 2 19.28 -28.72 17.23
N GLU A 3 19.15 -29.49 16.16
CA GLU A 3 19.34 -29.05 14.80
C GLU A 3 18.14 -28.18 14.40
N ASN A 4 18.27 -26.86 14.50
CA ASN A 4 17.27 -25.92 13.99
C ASN A 4 17.46 -25.79 12.47
N GLY A 5 16.85 -26.70 11.72
CA GLY A 5 16.70 -26.59 10.26
C GLY A 5 15.66 -25.53 9.90
N PHE A 6 16.03 -24.26 9.92
CA PHE A 6 15.23 -23.19 9.33
C PHE A 6 15.38 -23.27 7.81
N SER A 7 14.59 -24.14 7.18
CA SER A 7 14.54 -24.26 5.73
C SER A 7 13.76 -23.08 5.15
N VAL A 8 14.45 -21.95 4.95
CA VAL A 8 13.99 -20.87 4.06
C VAL A 8 14.07 -21.39 2.65
N ILE A 9 13.08 -22.15 2.24
CA ILE A 9 12.74 -22.27 0.83
C ILE A 9 11.50 -21.40 0.66
N ALA A 10 11.72 -20.08 0.59
CA ALA A 10 10.67 -19.16 0.18
C ALA A 10 10.16 -19.65 -1.18
N GLN A 11 8.88 -20.00 -1.22
CA GLN A 11 8.25 -20.52 -2.41
C GLN A 11 8.16 -19.36 -3.42
N PRO A 12 8.40 -19.58 -4.73
CA PRO A 12 8.33 -18.51 -5.74
C PRO A 12 6.94 -17.85 -5.88
N HIS A 13 5.92 -18.37 -5.19
CA HIS A 13 4.59 -17.76 -5.11
C HIS A 13 4.50 -16.57 -4.14
N ASP A 14 5.40 -16.46 -3.15
CA ASP A 14 5.36 -15.36 -2.17
C ASP A 14 5.71 -14.00 -2.81
N VAL A 15 6.63 -13.96 -3.77
CA VAL A 15 7.12 -12.70 -4.38
C VAL A 15 6.02 -11.93 -5.12
N LEU A 16 5.06 -12.64 -5.72
CA LEU A 16 3.93 -12.04 -6.43
C LEU A 16 2.81 -11.59 -5.48
N ASP A 17 2.56 -12.35 -4.41
CA ASP A 17 1.57 -11.99 -3.39
C ASP A 17 2.06 -10.82 -2.53
N ASP A 18 3.37 -10.80 -2.22
CA ASP A 18 4.08 -9.68 -1.62
C ASP A 18 3.90 -8.41 -2.45
N SER A 19 3.95 -8.51 -3.79
CA SER A 19 3.79 -7.35 -4.66
C SER A 19 2.36 -6.76 -4.58
N ALA A 20 1.33 -7.61 -4.56
CA ALA A 20 -0.05 -7.15 -4.41
C ALA A 20 -0.31 -6.58 -3.00
N ALA A 21 0.19 -7.25 -1.96
CA ALA A 21 0.09 -6.79 -0.57
C ALA A 21 0.84 -5.46 -0.37
N VAL A 22 2.01 -5.29 -0.98
CA VAL A 22 2.79 -4.04 -0.94
C VAL A 22 2.05 -2.92 -1.65
N LEU A 23 1.43 -3.17 -2.80
CA LEU A 23 0.64 -2.16 -3.50
C LEU A 23 -0.57 -1.71 -2.68
N ASP A 24 -1.26 -2.63 -2.01
CA ASP A 24 -2.37 -2.30 -1.14
C ASP A 24 -1.91 -1.55 0.12
N GLN A 25 -0.77 -1.96 0.70
CA GLN A 25 -0.17 -1.25 1.83
C GLN A 25 0.21 0.19 1.46
N ARG A 26 0.82 0.40 0.28
CA ARG A 26 1.18 1.72 -0.21
C ARG A 26 -0.07 2.57 -0.46
N ARG A 27 -1.12 2.01 -1.06
CA ARG A 27 -2.42 2.68 -1.23
C ARG A 27 -3.01 3.15 0.11
N ARG A 28 -3.00 2.28 1.12
CA ARG A 28 -3.47 2.63 2.47
C ARG A 28 -2.63 3.72 3.11
N ALA A 29 -1.30 3.64 2.97
CA ALA A 29 -0.39 4.65 3.48
C ALA A 29 -0.66 6.03 2.85
N VAL A 30 -0.80 6.10 1.52
CA VAL A 30 -1.16 7.36 0.83
C VAL A 30 -2.47 7.94 1.35
N ARG A 31 -3.49 7.11 1.53
CA ARG A 31 -4.79 7.55 2.05
C ARG A 31 -4.72 8.05 3.49
N ALA A 32 -3.96 7.35 4.34
CA ALA A 32 -3.75 7.76 5.72
C ALA A 32 -3.08 9.14 5.78
N VAL A 33 -2.02 9.35 4.99
CA VAL A 33 -1.34 10.65 4.88
C VAL A 33 -2.29 11.72 4.37
N ALA A 34 -3.01 11.46 3.28
CA ALA A 34 -3.96 12.42 2.72
C ALA A 34 -5.09 12.78 3.68
N SER A 35 -5.52 11.86 4.54
CA SER A 35 -6.54 12.13 5.57
C SER A 35 -6.02 12.90 6.78
N ALA A 36 -4.70 12.87 7.02
CA ALA A 36 -4.06 13.50 8.18
C ALA A 36 -3.45 14.88 7.84
N ALA A 37 -3.12 15.11 6.56
CA ALA A 37 -2.54 16.37 6.08
C ALA A 37 -3.52 17.54 6.24
N ALA A 38 -2.98 18.72 6.53
CA ALA A 38 -3.79 19.94 6.69
C ALA A 38 -4.24 20.53 5.34
N ASP A 39 -3.40 20.40 4.32
CA ASP A 39 -3.63 20.92 2.99
C ASP A 39 -2.89 20.08 1.92
N ALA A 40 -3.03 20.49 0.65
CA ALA A 40 -2.48 19.76 -0.48
C ALA A 40 -0.93 19.83 -0.54
N ASP A 41 -0.34 20.93 -0.10
CA ASP A 41 1.12 21.13 -0.14
C ASP A 41 1.78 20.31 0.98
N ASP A 42 1.20 20.32 2.18
CA ASP A 42 1.60 19.47 3.32
C ASP A 42 1.51 17.98 2.96
N CYS A 43 0.40 17.56 2.32
CA CYS A 43 0.25 16.20 1.83
C CYS A 43 1.37 15.81 0.84
N ALA A 44 1.72 16.70 -0.10
CA ALA A 44 2.76 16.44 -1.07
C ALA A 44 4.14 16.25 -0.40
N LEU A 45 4.49 17.10 0.58
CA LEU A 45 5.73 16.99 1.34
C LEU A 45 5.81 15.68 2.13
N LEU A 46 4.72 15.29 2.80
CA LEU A 46 4.66 14.06 3.59
C LEU A 46 4.77 12.81 2.71
N LEU A 47 4.15 12.81 1.54
CA LEU A 47 4.25 11.70 0.58
C LEU A 47 5.66 11.58 0.00
N ASP A 48 6.29 12.71 -0.35
CA ASP A 48 7.66 12.73 -0.88
C ASP A 48 8.67 12.19 0.15
N ALA A 49 8.54 12.62 1.41
CA ALA A 49 9.39 12.13 2.51
C ALA A 49 9.29 10.60 2.71
N LEU A 50 8.16 9.99 2.34
CA LEU A 50 7.92 8.54 2.41
C LEU A 50 8.19 7.81 1.09
N GLY A 51 8.57 8.52 0.01
CA GLY A 51 8.75 7.94 -1.32
C GLY A 51 7.45 7.37 -1.91
N LEU A 52 6.31 7.94 -1.52
CA LEU A 52 4.98 7.56 -1.99
C LEU A 52 4.53 8.49 -3.12
N LYS A 53 3.81 7.95 -4.10
CA LYS A 53 3.20 8.76 -5.16
C LYS A 53 1.70 8.96 -4.89
N PRO A 54 1.15 10.17 -5.10
CA PRO A 54 -0.29 10.43 -4.96
C PRO A 54 -1.17 9.47 -5.78
N ALA A 55 -0.69 9.09 -6.97
CA ALA A 55 -1.39 8.16 -7.87
C ALA A 55 -1.64 6.77 -7.26
N GLU A 56 -0.85 6.35 -6.27
CA GLU A 56 -1.00 5.03 -5.63
C GLU A 56 -2.22 4.98 -4.70
N GLY A 57 -2.72 6.12 -4.23
CA GLY A 57 -3.94 6.20 -3.39
C GLY A 57 -5.25 6.08 -4.18
N LEU A 58 -5.18 6.19 -5.51
CA LEU A 58 -6.35 6.18 -6.38
C LEU A 58 -6.95 4.76 -6.45
N THR A 59 -8.24 4.66 -6.16
CA THR A 59 -9.03 3.45 -6.42
C THR A 59 -10.09 3.76 -7.45
N THR A 60 -10.29 2.84 -8.39
CA THR A 60 -11.49 2.84 -9.21
C THR A 60 -12.67 2.52 -8.30
N VAL A 61 -13.35 3.54 -7.78
CA VAL A 61 -14.60 3.33 -7.06
C VAL A 61 -15.65 2.94 -8.11
N PRO A 62 -16.37 1.81 -7.95
CA PRO A 62 -17.50 1.50 -8.81
C PRO A 62 -18.51 2.64 -8.72
N GLY A 63 -19.11 3.03 -9.85
CA GLY A 63 -20.10 4.11 -9.88
C GLY A 63 -21.22 3.90 -8.86
N PRO A 64 -21.89 4.98 -8.41
CA PRO A 64 -22.96 4.89 -7.43
C PRO A 64 -24.02 3.89 -7.90
N ARG A 65 -24.42 2.98 -7.01
CA ARG A 65 -25.52 2.06 -7.30
C ARG A 65 -26.81 2.88 -7.38
N THR A 66 -27.34 3.09 -8.59
CA THR A 66 -28.66 3.70 -8.79
C THR A 66 -29.68 2.89 -8.00
N ALA A 67 -30.32 3.52 -7.01
CA ALA A 67 -31.48 2.96 -6.33
C ALA A 67 -32.70 3.23 -7.23
N ASP A 68 -33.31 2.17 -7.73
CA ASP A 68 -34.65 2.18 -8.34
C ASP A 68 -35.70 2.02 -7.24
#